data_AF-A0A2T2S5J9-F1
#
_entry.id   AF-A0A2T2S5J9-F1
#
_cell.length_a   1.000
_cell.length_b   1.000
_cell.length_c   1.000
_cell.angle_alpha   90.00
_cell.angle_beta   90.00
_cell.angle_gamma   90.00
#
_symmetry.space_group_name_H-M   'P 1'
#
loop_
_entity.id
_entity.type
_entity.pdbx_description
1 polymer ?
#
loop_
_entity_poly.entity_id
_entity_poly.type
_entity_poly.pdbx_seq_one_letter_code
_entity_poly.pdbx_strand_id
1 'polypeptide(L)'
;MLLKYVRATSEEIPGSELSLEDALRKMRVAERLIGGRTVEVETEGVLRLADASGRSGYDAEYVRLAEDLGLRLLTTDGPVLEAFPDVAVHPKDFAG
;
A
#
# COMPACT_ATOMS: atom_id res chain seq x y z
N MET A 1 8.54 -11.60 8.09
CA MET A 1 7.98 -11.14 9.38
C MET A 1 7.89 -9.60 9.37
N LEU A 2 6.78 -9.08 8.87
CA LEU A 2 6.53 -7.66 8.52
C LEU A 2 6.26 -6.73 9.73
N LEU A 3 6.59 -7.15 10.96
CA LEU A 3 6.35 -6.36 12.17
C LEU A 3 7.37 -5.21 12.39
N LYS A 4 8.34 -5.03 11.48
CA LYS A 4 9.39 -3.99 11.62
C LYS A 4 8.98 -2.61 11.11
N TYR A 5 7.83 -2.46 10.45
CA TYR A 5 7.37 -1.19 9.88
C TYR A 5 6.29 -0.46 10.69
N VAL A 6 5.92 -0.98 11.88
CA VAL A 6 5.14 -0.19 12.85
C VAL A 6 6.13 0.68 13.63
N ARG A 7 6.61 1.75 13.01
CA ARG A 7 7.38 2.78 13.71
C ARG A 7 6.41 3.86 14.20
N ALA A 8 5.91 3.68 15.42
CA ALA A 8 5.25 4.76 16.15
C ALA A 8 6.33 5.54 16.91
N THR A 9 6.86 6.61 16.30
CA THR A 9 7.64 7.62 17.02
C THR A 9 7.11 9.01 16.65
N SER A 10 6.26 9.52 17.54
CA SER A 10 6.03 10.91 17.98
C SER A 10 6.12 12.06 16.95
N GLU A 11 4.96 12.61 16.57
CA GLU A 11 4.38 13.91 16.99
C GLU A 11 3.19 14.26 16.05
N GLU A 12 1.98 14.25 16.63
CA GLU A 12 0.62 14.72 16.19
C GLU A 12 0.12 14.58 14.72
N ILE A 13 -0.84 13.64 14.48
CA ILE A 13 -1.76 13.59 13.30
C ILE A 13 -3.15 13.04 13.74
N PRO A 14 -4.32 13.56 13.28
CA PRO A 14 -5.65 13.25 13.85
C PRO A 14 -6.06 11.75 13.91
N GLY A 15 -6.52 11.29 15.10
CA GLY A 15 -7.06 9.94 15.35
C GLY A 15 -6.27 9.09 16.38
N SER A 16 -5.59 9.74 17.31
CA SER A 16 -4.43 9.27 18.11
C SER A 16 -4.73 8.30 19.27
N GLU A 17 -5.33 7.15 18.98
CA GLU A 17 -5.07 5.85 19.63
C GLU A 17 -5.98 4.83 18.94
N LEU A 18 -5.41 4.02 18.04
CA LEU A 18 -6.13 2.86 17.53
C LEU A 18 -6.23 1.85 18.66
N SER A 19 -7.36 1.82 19.36
CA SER A 19 -7.60 0.80 20.38
C SER A 19 -7.44 -0.59 19.76
N LEU A 20 -7.02 -1.57 20.55
CA LEU A 20 -6.91 -2.95 20.06
C LEU A 20 -8.25 -3.43 19.46
N GLU A 21 -9.38 -3.03 20.07
CA GLU A 21 -10.70 -3.36 19.54
C GLU A 21 -10.96 -2.73 18.17
N ASP A 22 -10.61 -1.46 17.99
CA ASP A 22 -10.74 -0.75 16.72
C ASP A 22 -9.84 -1.37 15.64
N ALA A 23 -8.61 -1.72 16.00
CA ALA A 23 -7.68 -2.43 15.12
C ALA A 23 -8.26 -3.78 14.67
N LEU A 24 -8.74 -4.59 15.61
CA LEU A 24 -9.35 -5.89 15.33
C LEU A 24 -10.62 -5.76 14.49
N ARG A 25 -11.43 -4.71 14.71
CA ARG A 25 -12.63 -4.44 13.91
C ARG A 25 -12.26 -4.07 12.48
N LYS A 26 -11.29 -3.16 12.29
CA LYS A 26 -10.79 -2.77 10.96
C LYS A 26 -10.18 -3.95 10.22
N MET A 27 -9.36 -4.75 10.90
CA MET A 27 -8.75 -5.96 10.30
C MET A 27 -9.81 -6.99 9.89
N ARG A 28 -10.83 -7.26 10.71
CA ARG A 28 -11.93 -8.16 10.32
C ARG A 28 -12.68 -7.70 9.08
N VAL A 29 -12.81 -6.38 8.88
CA VAL A 29 -13.40 -5.82 7.64
C VAL A 29 -12.45 -6.05 6.47
N ALA A 30 -11.17 -5.72 6.63
CA ALA A 30 -10.16 -5.94 5.60
C ALA A 30 -10.06 -7.42 5.19
N GLU A 31 -10.04 -8.35 6.14
CA GLU A 31 -10.00 -9.80 5.88
C GLU A 31 -11.22 -10.29 5.09
N ARG A 32 -12.43 -9.82 5.41
CA ARG A 32 -13.62 -10.14 4.60
C ARG A 32 -13.56 -9.55 3.20
N LEU A 33 -13.05 -8.33 3.07
CA LEU A 33 -12.93 -7.65 1.78
C LEU A 33 -11.81 -8.24 0.92
N ILE A 34 -10.71 -8.68 1.50
CA ILE A 34 -9.62 -9.33 0.78
C ILE A 34 -10.02 -10.78 0.48
N GLY A 35 -10.55 -11.50 1.47
CA GLY A 35 -10.87 -12.92 1.36
C GLY A 35 -9.64 -13.74 0.97
N GLY A 36 -9.79 -14.64 0.00
CA GLY A 36 -8.68 -15.40 -0.60
C GLY A 36 -7.97 -14.70 -1.77
N ARG A 37 -8.18 -13.39 -1.97
CA ARG A 37 -7.63 -12.64 -3.12
C ARG A 37 -6.22 -12.11 -2.84
N THR A 38 -5.37 -12.95 -2.28
CA THR A 38 -3.94 -12.68 -2.18
C THR A 38 -3.27 -13.06 -3.48
N VAL A 39 -2.47 -12.16 -4.04
CA VAL A 39 -1.71 -12.39 -5.27
C VAL A 39 -0.23 -12.32 -4.90
N GLU A 40 0.53 -13.35 -5.27
CA GLU A 40 1.98 -13.32 -5.12
C GLU A 40 2.59 -12.45 -6.22
N VAL A 41 3.60 -11.66 -5.83
CA VAL A 41 4.36 -10.80 -6.73
C VAL A 41 5.80 -11.30 -6.76
N GLU A 42 6.38 -11.33 -7.96
CA GLU A 42 7.76 -11.80 -8.16
C GLU A 42 8.76 -10.86 -7.47
N THR A 43 9.57 -11.40 -6.56
CA THR A 43 10.41 -10.62 -5.64
C THR A 43 11.54 -9.86 -6.35
N GLU A 44 12.16 -10.44 -7.37
CA GLU A 44 13.21 -9.79 -8.14
C GLU A 44 12.69 -8.52 -8.84
N GLY A 45 11.51 -8.60 -9.46
CA GLY A 45 10.81 -7.48 -10.08
C GLY A 45 10.51 -6.36 -9.09
N VAL A 46 10.00 -6.71 -7.90
CA VAL A 46 9.77 -5.74 -6.82
C VAL A 46 11.06 -5.04 -6.40
N LEU A 47 12.13 -5.79 -6.18
CA LEU A 47 13.41 -5.21 -5.73
C LEU A 47 14.05 -4.33 -6.81
N ARG A 48 13.99 -4.74 -8.09
CA ARG A 48 14.46 -3.92 -9.21
C ARG A 48 13.66 -2.63 -9.34
N LEU A 49 12.33 -2.69 -9.18
CA LEU A 49 11.47 -1.52 -9.24
C LEU A 49 11.72 -0.56 -8.07
N ALA A 50 11.91 -1.08 -6.85
CA ALA A 50 12.26 -0.29 -5.67
C ALA A 50 13.60 0.44 -5.85
N ASP A 51 14.63 -0.26 -6.33
CA ASP A 51 15.96 0.31 -6.62
C ASP A 51 15.88 1.42 -7.69
N ALA A 52 15.20 1.16 -8.81
CA ALA A 52 15.08 2.11 -9.91
C ALA A 52 14.27 3.37 -9.56
N SER A 53 13.25 3.24 -8.72
CA SER A 53 12.36 4.36 -8.33
C SER A 53 12.79 5.09 -7.06
N GLY A 54 13.70 4.51 -6.28
CA GLY A 54 14.03 4.99 -4.93
C GLY A 54 12.84 4.92 -3.96
N ARG A 55 11.87 4.03 -4.21
CA ARG A 55 10.73 3.74 -3.32
C ARG A 55 11.00 2.52 -2.47
N SER A 56 10.21 2.33 -1.41
CA SER A 56 10.38 1.14 -0.57
C SER A 56 9.96 -0.11 -1.33
N GLY A 57 10.50 -1.28 -0.94
CA GLY A 57 10.05 -2.57 -1.47
C GLY A 57 8.55 -2.80 -1.25
N TYR A 58 7.98 -2.22 -0.19
CA TYR A 58 6.55 -2.27 0.09
C TYR A 58 5.76 -1.50 -0.97
N ASP A 59 6.14 -0.26 -1.28
CA ASP A 59 5.45 0.54 -2.31
C ASP A 59 5.59 -0.11 -3.68
N ALA A 60 6.81 -0.60 -3.99
CA ALA A 60 7.10 -1.27 -5.25
C ALA A 60 6.30 -2.57 -5.42
N GLU A 61 5.99 -3.30 -4.35
CA GLU A 61 5.16 -4.51 -4.41
C GLU A 61 3.75 -4.22 -4.90
N TYR A 62 3.10 -3.17 -4.38
CA TYR A 62 1.76 -2.79 -4.81
C TYR A 62 1.72 -2.20 -6.22
N VAL A 63 2.75 -1.44 -6.60
CA VAL A 63 2.87 -0.91 -7.97
C VAL A 63 3.06 -2.06 -8.94
N ARG A 64 4.00 -2.97 -8.64
CA ARG A 64 4.26 -4.12 -9.50
C ARG A 64 3.04 -5.03 -9.63
N LEU A 65 2.31 -5.27 -8.54
CA LEU A 65 1.06 -6.02 -8.60
C LEU A 65 0.03 -5.37 -9.52
N ALA A 66 -0.09 -4.04 -9.49
CA ALA A 66 -1.01 -3.32 -10.37
C ALA A 66 -0.58 -3.43 -11.84
N GLU A 67 0.72 -3.33 -12.13
CA GLU A 67 1.28 -3.57 -13.46
C GLU A 67 1.00 -4.99 -13.97
N ASP A 68 1.28 -6.00 -13.14
CA ASP A 68 1.10 -7.43 -13.49
C ASP A 68 -0.38 -7.76 -13.76
N LEU A 69 -1.31 -7.08 -13.07
CA LEU A 69 -2.76 -7.23 -13.29
C LEU A 69 -3.32 -6.32 -14.39
N GLY A 70 -2.54 -5.38 -14.92
CA GLY A 70 -3.02 -4.36 -15.86
C GLY A 70 -4.08 -3.43 -15.25
N LEU A 71 -3.98 -3.14 -13.95
CA LEU A 71 -4.90 -2.29 -13.20
C LEU A 71 -4.23 -1.01 -12.71
N ARG A 72 -5.04 -0.04 -12.27
CA ARG A 72 -4.52 1.15 -11.59
C ARG A 72 -4.39 0.92 -10.09
N LEU A 73 -3.32 1.44 -9.50
CA LEU A 73 -3.14 1.45 -8.04
C LEU A 73 -3.83 2.67 -7.43
N LEU A 74 -4.92 2.44 -6.70
CA LEU A 74 -5.55 3.49 -5.90
C LEU A 74 -4.77 3.71 -4.60
N THR A 75 -4.18 4.90 -4.44
CA THR A 75 -3.40 5.24 -3.24
C THR A 75 -3.52 6.72 -2.90
N THR A 76 -3.36 7.05 -1.61
CA THR A 76 -3.27 8.44 -1.13
C THR A 76 -1.82 8.85 -0.83
N ASP A 77 -0.87 7.95 -1.06
CA ASP A 77 0.55 8.18 -0.83
C ASP A 77 1.12 9.08 -1.95
N GLY A 78 1.45 10.33 -1.60
CA GLY A 78 2.00 11.32 -2.53
C GLY A 78 3.29 10.86 -3.21
N PRO A 79 4.32 10.42 -2.46
CA PRO A 79 5.54 9.85 -3.04
C PRO A 79 5.31 8.72 -4.05
N VAL A 80 4.31 7.85 -3.86
CA VAL A 80 3.95 6.81 -4.84
C VAL A 80 3.25 7.40 -6.06
N LEU A 81 2.31 8.33 -5.86
CA LEU A 81 1.62 9.04 -6.95
C LEU A 81 2.60 9.80 -7.86
N GLU A 82 3.62 10.43 -7.28
CA GLU A 82 4.66 11.16 -8.02
C GLU A 82 5.62 10.22 -8.76
N ALA A 83 6.01 9.10 -8.15
CA ALA A 83 6.98 8.18 -8.72
C ALA A 83 6.38 7.30 -9.84
N PHE A 84 5.07 7.03 -9.79
CA PHE A 84 4.39 6.11 -10.71
C PHE A 84 3.08 6.69 -11.27
N PRO A 85 3.10 7.86 -11.93
CA PRO A 85 1.88 8.54 -12.37
C PRO A 85 1.05 7.75 -13.40
N ASP A 86 1.70 6.86 -14.15
CA ASP A 86 1.05 6.01 -15.16
C ASP A 86 0.25 4.86 -14.53
N VAL A 87 0.64 4.41 -13.33
CA VAL A 87 0.05 3.25 -12.64
C VAL A 87 -0.83 3.71 -11.46
N ALA A 88 -0.35 4.66 -10.67
CA ALA A 88 -1.00 5.14 -9.46
C ALA A 88 -2.02 6.26 -9.75
N VAL A 89 -3.07 6.32 -8.93
CA VAL A 89 -4.10 7.36 -8.98
C VAL A 89 -4.65 7.65 -7.61
N HIS A 90 -4.91 8.92 -7.35
CA HIS A 90 -5.56 9.33 -6.12
C HIS A 90 -7.04 8.92 -6.17
N PRO A 91 -7.63 8.34 -5.10
CA PRO A 91 -9.02 7.90 -5.10
C PRO A 91 -10.04 8.96 -5.53
N LYS A 92 -9.77 10.24 -5.23
CA LYS A 92 -10.62 11.37 -5.66
C LYS A 92 -10.64 11.58 -7.19
N ASP A 93 -9.58 11.18 -7.88
CA ASP A 93 -9.43 11.39 -9.32
C ASP A 93 -9.85 10.14 -10.12
N PHE A 94 -10.16 9.03 -9.43
CA PHE A 94 -10.58 7.77 -10.05
C PHE A 94 -12.08 7.67 -10.24
N ALA A 95 -12.86 8.16 -9.28
CA ALA A 95 -14.32 8.20 -9.35
C ALA A 95 -14.78 9.61 -9.75
N GLY A 96 -15.08 9.80 -11.02
CA GLY A 96 -15.88 10.93 -11.51
C GLY A 96 -17.37 10.70 -11.27
#